data_AF-A0A820DG21-F1
#
_entry.id   AF-A0A820DG21-F1
#
_cell.length_a   1.000
_cell.length_b   1.000
_cell.length_c   1.000
_cell.angle_alpha   90.00
_cell.angle_beta   90.00
_cell.angle_gamma   90.00
#
_symmetry.space_group_name_H-M   'P 1'
#
loop_
_entity.id
_entity.type
_entity.pdbx_description
1 polymer ?
#
loop_
_entity_poly.entity_id
_entity_poly.type
_entity_poly.pdbx_seq_one_letter_code
_entity_poly.pdbx_strand_id
1 'polypeptide(L)' 'MASSNESITLIIRTTNNKYADFFLELSPLLTVHDLKQKITLNHPTKPIPKDQRLIFSGKLLDDASVLNQVFIK' A
#
# COMPACT_ATOMS: atom_id res chain seq x y z
N MET A 1 -2.93 -13.56 -26.29
CA MET A 1 -3.28 -12.48 -25.35
C MET A 1 -2.81 -12.92 -23.98
N ALA A 2 -1.52 -12.71 -23.67
CA ALA A 2 -0.99 -13.03 -22.35
C ALA A 2 -1.30 -11.83 -21.44
N SER A 3 -2.40 -11.91 -20.69
CA SER A 3 -2.62 -11.02 -19.55
C SER A 3 -1.64 -11.44 -18.46
N SER A 4 -0.42 -10.92 -18.51
CA SER A 4 0.50 -10.99 -17.38
C SER A 4 -0.14 -10.16 -16.26
N ASN A 5 -0.88 -10.82 -15.37
CA ASN A 5 -1.34 -10.23 -14.12
C ASN A 5 -0.11 -10.02 -13.22
N GLU A 6 0.67 -8.98 -13.51
CA GLU A 6 1.70 -8.51 -12.60
C GLU A 6 0.98 -7.87 -11.42
N SER A 7 0.89 -8.62 -10.31
CA SER A 7 0.47 -8.11 -9.01
C SER A 7 1.68 -8.04 -8.09
N ILE A 8 1.72 -6.99 -7.28
CA ILE A 8 2.67 -6.84 -6.20
C ILE A 8 1.99 -7.19 -4.89
N THR A 9 2.68 -7.98 -4.07
CA THR A 9 2.24 -8.31 -2.72
C THR A 9 2.95 -7.39 -1.75
N LEU A 10 2.20 -6.48 -1.11
CA LEU A 10 2.70 -5.56 -0.12
C LEU A 10 2.36 -6.06 1.29
N ILE A 11 3.32 -5.99 2.20
CA ILE A 11 3.13 -6.30 3.62
C ILE A 11 2.95 -4.99 4.36
N ILE A 12 1.78 -4.79 4.96
CA ILE A 12 1.47 -3.59 5.73
C ILE A 12 1.63 -3.90 7.21
N ARG A 13 2.56 -3.18 7.86
CA ARG A 13 2.83 -3.28 9.30
C ARG A 13 2.40 -2.02 10.01
N THR A 14 1.78 -2.17 11.18
CA THR A 14 1.37 -1.03 11.98
C THR A 14 2.48 -0.59 12.93
N THR A 15 2.68 0.72 13.10
CA THR A 15 3.79 1.31 13.87
C THR A 15 3.86 0.86 15.33
N ASN A 16 2.72 0.55 15.93
CA ASN A 16 2.65 0.14 17.34
C ASN A 16 2.55 -1.39 17.52
N ASN A 17 2.71 -2.20 16.45
CA ASN A 17 2.39 -3.63 16.45
C ASN A 17 1.01 -3.94 17.06
N LYS A 18 0.09 -2.96 17.03
CA LYS A 18 -1.26 -3.09 17.60
C LYS A 18 -2.11 -4.04 16.79
N TYR A 19 -1.80 -4.17 15.50
CA TYR A 19 -2.48 -5.05 14.57
C TYR A 19 -1.46 -5.94 13.87
N ALA A 20 -1.89 -7.17 13.62
CA ALA A 20 -1.10 -8.14 12.87
C ALA A 20 -0.79 -7.61 11.46
N ASP A 21 0.37 -8.01 10.95
CA ASP A 21 0.76 -7.73 9.58
C ASP A 21 -0.27 -8.35 8.63
N PHE A 22 -0.64 -7.59 7.61
CA PHE A 22 -1.56 -8.05 6.59
C PHE A 22 -0.98 -7.84 5.20
N PHE A 23 -1.36 -8.75 4.30
CA PHE A 23 -0.89 -8.79 2.93
C PHE A 23 -1.94 -8.15 2.03
N LEU A 24 -1.49 -7.28 1.13
CA LEU A 24 -2.31 -6.69 0.08
C LEU A 24 -1.74 -7.04 -1.28
N GLU A 25 -2.54 -7.67 -2.12
CA GLU A 25 -2.23 -7.87 -3.53
C GLU A 25 -2.82 -6.71 -4.35
N LEU A 26 -1.94 -5.95 -4.99
CA LEU A 26 -2.28 -4.76 -5.76
C LEU A 26 -1.63 -4.79 -7.14
N SER A 27 -2.24 -4.11 -8.10
CA SER A 27 -1.60 -3.89 -9.39
C SER A 27 -0.52 -2.82 -9.27
N PRO A 28 0.66 -2.98 -9.90
CA PRO A 28 1.77 -2.02 -9.83
C PRO A 28 1.41 -0.69 -10.51
N LEU A 29 0.40 -0.67 -11.39
CA LEU A 29 -0.13 0.53 -12.04
C LEU A 29 -0.97 1.42 -11.10
N LEU A 30 -1.31 0.95 -9.90
CA LEU A 30 -2.05 1.75 -8.93
C LEU A 30 -1.16 2.79 -8.27
N THR A 31 -1.79 3.76 -7.61
CA THR A 31 -1.08 4.80 -6.86
C THR A 31 -1.04 4.48 -5.36
N VAL A 32 -0.19 5.21 -4.65
CA VAL A 32 -0.16 5.19 -3.18
C VAL A 32 -1.53 5.59 -2.61
N HIS A 33 -2.26 6.48 -3.27
CA HIS A 33 -3.63 6.83 -2.88
C HIS A 33 -4.56 5.61 -2.87
N ASP A 34 -4.55 4.80 -3.94
CA ASP A 34 -5.36 3.58 -4.03
C ASP A 34 -4.97 2.56 -2.96
N LEU A 35 -3.67 2.41 -2.69
CA LEU A 35 -3.16 1.57 -1.60
C LEU A 35 -3.73 2.01 -0.24
N LYS A 36 -3.74 3.32 0.05
CA LYS A 36 -4.32 3.85 1.29
C LYS A 36 -5.82 3.59 1.40
N GLN A 37 -6.56 3.67 0.29
CA GLN A 37 -7.98 3.29 0.28
C GLN A 37 -8.14 1.81 0.61
N LYS A 38 -7.34 0.93 0.00
CA LYS A 38 -7.35 -0.50 0.28
C LYS A 38 -7.04 -0.80 1.76
N ILE A 39 -6.04 -0.13 2.32
CA ILE A 39 -5.73 -0.22 3.75
C ILE A 39 -6.92 0.23 4.60
N THR A 40 -7.60 1.32 4.24
CA THR A 40 -8.80 1.79 4.96
C THR A 40 -9.88 0.70 5.02
N LEU A 41 -10.07 -0.02 3.90
CA LEU A 41 -11.11 -1.04 3.78
C LEU A 41 -10.75 -2.33 4.53
N ASN A 42 -9.48 -2.75 4.46
CA ASN A 42 -9.01 -4.00 5.04
C ASN A 42 -8.60 -3.87 6.51
N HIS A 43 -8.29 -2.67 7.00
CA HIS A 43 -7.82 -2.46 8.37
C HIS A 43 -8.99 -2.22 9.33
N PRO A 44 -9.01 -2.86 10.52
CA PRO A 44 -10.13 -2.75 11.47
C PRO A 44 -10.39 -1.33 11.97
N THR A 45 -9.34 -0.49 12.07
CA THR A 45 -9.49 0.91 12.51
C THR A 45 -9.95 1.85 11.40
N LYS A 46 -10.03 1.39 10.15
CA LYS A 46 -10.40 2.17 8.97
C LYS A 46 -9.79 3.58 8.97
N PRO A 47 -8.44 3.68 9.00
CA PRO A 47 -7.78 4.98 9.09
C PRO A 47 -8.09 5.81 7.84
N ILE A 48 -8.38 7.10 8.01
CA ILE A 48 -8.70 8.00 6.89
C ILE A 48 -7.46 8.10 5.98
N PRO A 49 -7.59 7.99 4.65
CA PRO A 49 -6.43 8.03 3.73
C PRO A 49 -5.50 9.23 3.95
N LYS A 50 -6.05 10.40 4.32
CA LYS A 50 -5.27 11.61 4.60
C LYS A 50 -4.38 11.50 5.84
N ASP A 51 -4.80 10.71 6.84
CA ASP A 51 -4.04 10.50 8.09
C ASP A 51 -3.07 9.31 7.99
N GLN A 52 -3.19 8.50 6.94
CA GLN A 52 -2.31 7.37 6.71
C GLN A 52 -0.93 7.83 6.23
N ARG A 53 0.09 7.51 7.02
CA ARG A 53 1.51 7.77 6.71
C ARG A 53 2.19 6.47 6.35
N LEU A 54 2.34 6.22 5.05
CA LEU A 54 3.04 5.06 4.53
C LEU A 54 4.53 5.38 4.40
N ILE A 55 5.38 4.60 5.04
CA ILE A 55 6.83 4.79 5.04
C ILE A 55 7.47 3.54 4.45
N PHE A 56 8.28 3.72 3.42
CA PHE A 56 9.01 2.64 2.76
C PHE A 56 10.48 3.04 2.60
N SER A 57 11.40 2.16 3.02
CA SER A 57 12.85 2.41 2.98
C SER A 57 13.25 3.75 3.63
N GLY A 58 12.60 4.10 4.75
CA GLY A 58 12.82 5.37 5.47
C GLY A 58 12.26 6.62 4.79
N LYS A 59 11.54 6.50 3.67
CA LYS A 59 10.89 7.61 2.97
C LYS A 59 9.38 7.57 3.14
N LEU A 60 8.78 8.72 3.43
CA LEU A 60 7.34 8.89 3.38
C LEU A 60 6.87 8.84 1.93
N LEU A 61 5.83 8.07 1.65
CA LEU A 61 5.27 7.92 0.32
C LEU A 61 4.25 9.02 0.03
N ASP A 62 4.35 9.57 -1.18
CA ASP A 62 3.42 10.59 -1.68
C ASP A 62 2.25 9.92 -2.41
N ASP A 63 1.05 10.47 -2.25
CA ASP A 63 -0.19 9.96 -2.86
C ASP A 63 -0.14 9.92 -4.39
N ALA A 64 0.59 10.85 -5.02
CA ALA A 64 0.75 10.91 -6.46
C ALA A 64 1.75 9.87 -7.00
N SER A 65 2.46 9.14 -6.12
CA SER A 65 3.44 8.15 -6.55
C SER A 65 2.75 6.85 -6.99
N VAL A 66 3.25 6.28 -8.09
CA VAL A 66 2.78 4.99 -8.61
C VAL A 66 3.52 3.86 -7.89
N LEU A 67 2.81 2.79 -7.51
CA LEU A 67 3.39 1.66 -6.77
C LEU A 67 4.58 1.03 -7.52
N ASN A 68 4.48 0.91 -8.84
CA ASN A 68 5.58 0.43 -9.69
C ASN A 68 6.87 1.23 -9.49
N GLN A 69 6.78 2.56 -9.43
CA GLN A 69 7.96 3.43 -9.28
C GLN A 69 8.55 3.41 -7.86
N VAL A 70 7.72 3.08 -6.87
CA VAL A 70 8.10 3.14 -5.45
C VAL A 70 8.67 1.81 -4.97
N PHE A 71 8.01 0.71 -5.33
CA PHE A 71 8.26 -0.62 -4.76
C PHE A 71 8.98 -1.57 -5.73
N ILE A 72 8.84 -1.37 -7.05
CA ILE A 72 9.55 -2.14 -8.05
C ILE A 72 10.73 -1.29 -8.54
N LYS A 73 11.95 -1.82 -8.42
CA LYS A 73 13.16 -1.13 -8.87
C LYS A 73 14.08 -2.12 -9.54
#